data_AF-F0FW98-F1
#
_entry.id   AF-F0FW98-F1
#
_cell.length_a   1.000
_cell.length_b   1.000
_cell.length_c   1.000
_cell.angle_alpha   90.00
_cell.angle_beta   90.00
_cell.angle_gamma   90.00
#
_symmetry.space_group_name_H-M   'P 1'
#
loop_
_entity.id
_entity.type
_entity.pdbx_description
1 polymer ?
#
loop_
_entity_poly.entity_id
_entity_poly.type
_entity_poly.pdbx_seq_one_letter_code
_entity_poly.pdbx_strand_id
1 'polypeptide(L)'
;MSVNYKTLYQGVLTGTAAATYAPGAAIQGAAHTVNLWNPTAAAVTVNFYLVPSGGTANDATRLHQLQVAAGKSVMVPEVINAKVVNPTALYADGAGVTLTITGTEVTP
;
A
#
# COMPACT_ATOMS: atom_id res chain seq x y z
N MET A 1 -11.60 -22.52 -3.43
CA MET A 1 -11.65 -21.09 -3.08
C MET A 1 -11.71 -20.87 -1.59
N SER A 2 -10.73 -20.16 -1.05
CA SER A 2 -10.71 -19.70 0.34
C SER A 2 -10.38 -18.21 0.43
N VAL A 3 -10.96 -17.52 1.41
CA VAL A 3 -10.67 -16.13 1.74
C VAL A 3 -9.87 -16.10 3.04
N ASN A 4 -8.64 -15.59 2.98
CA ASN A 4 -7.75 -15.51 4.14
C ASN A 4 -7.62 -14.04 4.57
N TYR A 5 -8.05 -13.73 5.79
CA TYR A 5 -7.91 -12.40 6.38
C TYR A 5 -6.54 -12.27 7.04
N LYS A 6 -5.75 -11.26 6.65
CA LYS A 6 -4.41 -11.06 7.20
C LYS A 6 -3.93 -9.61 7.09
N THR A 7 -2.85 -9.32 7.80
CA THR A 7 -2.02 -8.13 7.52
C THR A 7 -1.29 -8.38 6.21
N LEU A 8 -1.61 -7.58 5.19
CA LEU A 8 -0.98 -7.64 3.87
C LEU A 8 0.41 -7.00 3.89
N TYR A 9 0.58 -5.94 4.69
CA TYR A 9 1.85 -5.25 4.88
C TYR A 9 1.89 -4.51 6.21
N GLN A 10 3.06 -4.49 6.84
CA GLN A 10 3.36 -3.57 7.95
C GLN A 10 4.84 -3.21 7.92
N GLY A 11 5.14 -1.91 7.83
CA GLY A 11 6.52 -1.45 7.77
C GLY A 11 6.66 0.06 7.64
N VAL A 12 7.88 0.54 7.78
CA VAL A 12 8.23 1.96 7.58
C VAL A 12 8.53 2.19 6.11
N LEU A 13 7.85 3.17 5.52
CA LEU A 13 8.09 3.59 4.14
C LEU A 13 9.39 4.37 4.02
N THR A 14 10.04 4.20 2.88
CA THR A 14 11.22 4.99 2.52
C THR A 14 10.82 6.18 1.65
N GLY A 15 11.77 7.08 1.36
CA GLY A 15 11.56 8.17 0.41
C GLY A 15 11.49 7.71 -1.05
N THR A 16 11.56 6.41 -1.32
CA THR A 16 11.50 5.84 -2.67
C THR A 16 10.34 4.84 -2.74
N ALA A 17 9.56 4.92 -3.81
CA ALA A 17 8.42 4.03 -4.03
C ALA A 17 8.90 2.59 -4.14
N ALA A 18 8.38 1.73 -3.26
CA ALA A 18 8.72 0.32 -3.22
C ALA A 18 7.46 -0.53 -3.07
N ALA A 19 7.55 -1.79 -3.48
CA ALA A 19 6.45 -2.75 -3.34
C ALA A 19 6.14 -2.96 -1.86
N THR A 20 4.95 -2.58 -1.43
CA THR A 20 4.43 -2.84 -0.09
C THR A 20 3.59 -4.10 -0.08
N TYR A 21 2.91 -4.43 -1.18
CA TYR A 21 2.19 -5.68 -1.30
C TYR A 21 2.17 -6.21 -2.73
N ALA A 22 2.52 -7.48 -2.89
CA ALA A 22 2.46 -8.20 -4.15
C ALA A 22 1.87 -9.61 -3.91
N PRO A 23 0.69 -9.94 -4.44
CA PRO A 23 0.10 -11.26 -4.27
C PRO A 23 0.91 -12.33 -5.03
N GLY A 24 0.96 -13.53 -4.45
CA GLY A 24 1.53 -14.71 -5.12
C GLY A 24 0.78 -15.09 -6.41
N ALA A 25 1.34 -16.02 -7.18
CA ALA A 25 0.73 -16.47 -8.43
C ALA A 25 -0.70 -16.99 -8.20
N ALA A 26 -1.63 -16.57 -9.07
CA ALA A 26 -3.06 -16.88 -8.97
C ALA A 26 -3.77 -16.39 -7.69
N ILE A 27 -3.14 -15.54 -6.88
CA ILE A 27 -3.74 -14.92 -5.69
C ILE A 27 -4.21 -13.51 -6.02
N GLN A 28 -5.31 -13.08 -5.40
CA GLN A 28 -5.79 -11.71 -5.45
C GLN A 28 -5.87 -11.14 -4.03
N GLY A 29 -5.31 -9.95 -3.82
CA GLY A 29 -5.43 -9.22 -2.56
C GLY A 29 -6.43 -8.07 -2.66
N ALA A 30 -7.15 -7.83 -1.58
CA ALA A 30 -7.97 -6.63 -1.40
C ALA A 30 -7.63 -5.97 -0.06
N ALA A 31 -7.20 -4.71 -0.11
CA ALA A 31 -7.01 -3.91 1.10
C ALA A 31 -8.37 -3.53 1.69
N HIS A 32 -8.59 -3.83 2.97
CA HIS A 32 -9.79 -3.43 3.71
C HIS A 32 -9.52 -2.20 4.59
N THR A 33 -8.32 -2.10 5.15
CA THR A 33 -7.88 -0.90 5.86
C THR A 33 -6.45 -0.55 5.47
N VAL A 34 -6.19 0.75 5.38
CA VAL A 34 -4.88 1.33 5.11
C VAL A 34 -4.67 2.44 6.12
N ASN A 35 -3.70 2.26 7.01
CA ASN A 35 -3.40 3.22 8.07
C ASN A 35 -1.96 3.70 7.97
N LEU A 36 -1.78 5.01 8.12
CA LEU A 36 -0.50 5.69 8.10
C LEU A 36 -0.24 6.31 9.47
N TRP A 37 0.99 6.20 9.95
CA TRP A 37 1.47 6.90 11.14
C TRP A 37 2.75 7.64 10.81
N ASN A 38 2.75 8.96 10.99
CA ASN A 38 3.94 9.79 10.75
C ASN A 38 4.64 10.13 12.09
N PRO A 39 5.69 9.39 12.48
CA PRO A 39 6.49 9.70 13.66
C PRO A 39 7.50 10.84 13.44
N THR A 40 7.63 11.37 12.21
CA THR A 40 8.64 12.38 11.89
C THR A 40 8.23 13.76 12.40
N ALA A 41 9.20 14.68 12.44
CA ALA A 41 8.99 16.07 12.87
C ALA A 41 8.37 16.98 11.79
N ALA A 42 8.15 16.46 10.57
CA ALA A 42 7.63 17.23 9.44
C ALA A 42 6.41 16.53 8.81
N ALA A 43 5.62 17.28 8.05
CA ALA A 43 4.55 16.67 7.26
C ALA A 43 5.14 15.88 6.09
N VAL A 44 4.72 14.64 5.91
CA VAL A 44 5.23 13.74 4.86
C VAL A 44 4.13 13.49 3.84
N THR A 45 4.45 13.68 2.57
CA THR A 45 3.58 13.25 1.47
C THR A 45 3.75 11.75 1.27
N VAL A 46 2.63 11.03 1.25
CA VAL A 46 2.58 9.60 0.97
C VAL A 46 1.86 9.40 -0.35
N ASN A 47 2.48 8.64 -1.25
CA ASN A 47 1.87 8.28 -2.51
C ASN A 47 1.62 6.77 -2.57
N PHE A 48 0.54 6.38 -3.23
CA PHE A 48 0.19 4.99 -3.51
C PHE A 48 0.09 4.77 -5.00
N TYR A 49 0.65 3.66 -5.48
CA TYR A 49 0.65 3.31 -6.89
C TYR A 49 0.33 1.85 -7.12
N LEU A 50 -0.30 1.54 -8.25
CA LEU A 50 -0.42 0.19 -8.77
C LEU A 50 0.58 0.01 -9.91
N VAL A 51 1.53 -0.90 -9.73
CA VAL A 51 2.61 -1.18 -10.70
C VAL A 51 2.37 -2.55 -11.35
N PRO A 52 2.31 -2.65 -12.68
CA PRO A 52 2.32 -3.94 -13.39
C PRO A 52 3.65 -4.69 -13.23
N SER A 53 3.65 -6.03 -13.24
CA SER A 53 4.89 -6.81 -13.16
C SER A 53 5.89 -6.44 -14.24
N GLY A 54 7.16 -6.32 -13.83
CA GLY A 54 8.26 -5.89 -14.67
C GLY A 54 8.32 -4.36 -14.90
N GLY A 55 7.33 -3.61 -14.39
CA GLY A 55 7.29 -2.15 -14.47
C GLY A 55 8.10 -1.46 -13.36
N THR A 56 8.42 -0.19 -13.60
CA THR A 56 9.02 0.68 -12.59
C THR A 56 7.96 1.57 -11.93
N ALA A 57 8.29 2.25 -10.84
CA ALA A 57 7.39 3.25 -10.24
C ALA A 57 6.99 4.38 -11.22
N ASN A 58 7.74 4.57 -12.33
CA ASN A 58 7.40 5.54 -13.38
C ASN A 58 6.31 5.03 -14.34
N ASP A 59 6.12 3.71 -14.44
CA ASP A 59 5.03 3.09 -15.22
C ASP A 59 3.78 2.84 -14.37
N ALA A 60 3.75 3.41 -13.16
CA ALA A 60 2.75 3.13 -12.16
C ALA A 60 1.50 3.99 -12.31
N THR A 61 0.32 3.40 -12.12
CA THR A 61 -0.91 4.16 -11.99
C THR A 61 -1.02 4.66 -10.55
N ARG A 62 -0.86 5.98 -10.34
CA ARG A 62 -1.05 6.59 -9.01
C ARG A 62 -2.51 6.45 -8.60
N LEU A 63 -2.74 5.75 -7.49
CA LEU A 63 -4.06 5.56 -6.90
C LEU A 63 -4.47 6.78 -6.10
N HIS A 64 -3.59 7.24 -5.21
CA HIS A 64 -3.87 8.35 -4.31
C HIS A 64 -2.58 8.99 -3.80
N GLN A 65 -2.70 10.25 -3.38
CA GLN A 65 -1.65 11.01 -2.71
C GLN A 65 -2.28 11.81 -1.58
N LEU A 66 -1.68 11.76 -0.40
CA LEU A 66 -2.07 12.61 0.72
C LEU A 66 -0.86 13.09 1.51
N GLN A 67 -1.07 14.08 2.37
CA GLN A 67 -0.07 14.56 3.30
C GLN A 67 -0.44 14.15 4.72
N VAL A 68 0.47 13.48 5.42
CA VAL A 68 0.31 13.11 6.83
C VAL A 68 1.08 14.10 7.67
N ALA A 69 0.38 14.87 8.50
CA ALA A 69 1.02 15.81 9.42
C ALA A 69 1.93 15.09 10.45
N ALA A 70 2.94 15.80 10.95
CA ALA A 70 3.85 15.29 11.97
C ALA A 70 3.10 14.80 13.22
N GLY A 71 3.44 13.61 13.72
CA GLY A 71 2.84 13.01 14.90
C GLY A 71 1.36 12.65 14.77
N LYS A 72 0.85 12.47 13.54
CA LYS A 72 -0.55 12.11 13.28
C LYS A 72 -0.67 10.74 12.61
N SER A 73 -1.79 10.09 12.92
CA SER A 73 -2.28 8.90 12.22
C SER A 73 -3.41 9.28 11.28
N VAL A 74 -3.41 8.73 10.07
CA VAL A 74 -4.45 8.97 9.06
C VAL A 74 -4.83 7.66 8.40
N MET A 75 -6.14 7.40 8.31
CA MET A 75 -6.68 6.32 7.49
C MET A 75 -6.80 6.79 6.04
N VAL A 76 -6.50 5.91 5.09
CA VAL A 76 -6.57 6.21 3.65
C VAL A 76 -7.70 5.42 2.99
N PRO A 77 -8.96 5.88 3.09
CA PRO A 77 -10.09 5.16 2.53
C PRO A 77 -10.05 5.02 1.00
N GLU A 78 -9.34 5.91 0.30
CA GLU A 78 -9.23 5.92 -1.16
C GLU A 78 -8.45 4.74 -1.72
N VAL A 79 -7.66 4.06 -0.88
CA VAL A 79 -6.91 2.84 -1.23
C VAL A 79 -7.64 1.57 -0.75
N ILE A 80 -8.75 1.73 0.00
CA ILE A 80 -9.61 0.61 0.39
C ILE A 80 -10.31 0.05 -0.86
N ASN A 81 -10.43 -1.28 -0.93
CA ASN A 81 -10.94 -2.04 -2.08
C ASN A 81 -10.08 -1.95 -3.36
N ALA A 82 -8.89 -1.36 -3.31
CA ALA A 82 -7.92 -1.50 -4.39
C ALA A 82 -7.61 -2.99 -4.57
N LYS A 83 -8.06 -3.58 -5.68
CA LYS A 83 -7.79 -4.96 -6.03
C LYS A 83 -6.40 -5.07 -6.60
N VAL A 84 -5.52 -5.76 -5.88
CA VAL A 84 -4.18 -6.08 -6.34
C VAL A 84 -4.22 -7.51 -6.85
N VAL A 85 -4.13 -7.67 -8.16
CA VAL A 85 -4.27 -8.95 -8.86
C VAL A 85 -2.94 -9.26 -9.49
N ASN A 86 -2.39 -10.46 -9.26
CA ASN A 86 -1.17 -10.88 -9.94
C ASN A 86 -1.35 -10.72 -11.48
N PRO A 87 -0.46 -10.01 -12.18
CA PRO A 87 0.91 -9.71 -11.77
C PRO A 87 1.15 -8.26 -11.31
N THR A 88 0.15 -7.53 -10.81
CA THR A 88 0.34 -6.18 -10.26
C THR A 88 0.75 -6.19 -8.80
N ALA A 89 1.39 -5.11 -8.35
CA ALA A 89 1.78 -4.89 -6.97
C ALA A 89 1.43 -3.46 -6.54
N LEU A 90 1.11 -3.31 -5.25
CA LEU A 90 0.90 -2.02 -4.62
C LEU A 90 2.25 -1.47 -4.15
N TYR A 91 2.54 -0.25 -4.58
CA TYR A 91 3.73 0.49 -4.20
C TYR A 91 3.34 1.68 -3.34
N ALA A 92 4.22 2.07 -2.43
CA ALA A 92 4.09 3.33 -1.70
C ALA A 92 5.46 3.96 -1.39
N ASP A 93 5.48 5.29 -1.29
CA ASP A 93 6.57 6.08 -0.72
C ASP A 93 6.04 7.04 0.34
N GLY A 94 6.91 7.43 1.27
CA GLY A 94 6.53 8.30 2.38
C GLY A 94 7.57 8.24 3.48
N ALA A 95 8.72 8.87 3.27
CA ALA A 95 9.91 8.74 4.12
C ALA A 95 9.60 8.80 5.62
N GLY A 96 9.83 7.68 6.32
CA GLY A 96 9.67 7.57 7.77
C GLY A 96 8.24 7.34 8.26
N VAL A 97 7.24 7.28 7.38
CA VAL A 97 5.85 6.98 7.72
C VAL A 97 5.67 5.48 7.86
N THR A 98 5.07 5.04 8.96
CA THR A 98 4.67 3.64 9.14
C THR A 98 3.37 3.39 8.40
N LEU A 99 3.36 2.42 7.48
CA LEU A 99 2.19 1.96 6.74
C LEU A 99 1.77 0.59 7.26
N THR A 100 0.47 0.43 7.52
CA THR A 100 -0.16 -0.86 7.82
C THR A 100 -1.33 -1.08 6.88
N ILE A 101 -1.32 -2.20 6.17
CA ILE A 101 -2.39 -2.64 5.28
C ILE A 101 -2.93 -3.95 5.81
N THR A 102 -4.23 -3.99 6.10
CA THR A 102 -4.94 -5.23 6.43
C THR A 102 -6.05 -5.47 5.42
N GLY A 103 -6.34 -6.74 5.18
CA GLY A 103 -7.28 -7.09 4.13
C GLY A 103 -7.42 -8.59 3.98
N THR A 104 -7.71 -8.99 2.75
CA THR A 104 -7.92 -10.39 2.40
C THR A 104 -7.10 -10.80 1.20
N GLU A 105 -6.72 -12.07 1.19
CA GLU A 105 -6.29 -12.77 -0.02
C GLU A 105 -7.32 -13.82 -0.40
N VAL A 106 -7.67 -13.85 -1.69
CA VAL A 106 -8.49 -14.90 -2.29
C VAL A 106 -7.58 -15.85 -3.04
N THR A 107 -7.63 -17.12 -2.67
CA THR A 107 -6.95 -18.21 -3.37
C THR A 107 -7.97 -19.09 -4.10
N PRO A 108 -7.70 -19.51 -5.35
CA PRO A 108 -8.59 -20.37 -6.12
C PRO A 108 -8.90 -21.70 -5.42
#